data_AF-A0A2S4XUK9-F1
#
_entry.id   AF-A0A2S4XUK9-F1
#
_cell.length_a   1.000
_cell.length_b   1.000
_cell.length_c   1.000
_cell.angle_alpha   90.00
_cell.angle_beta   90.00
_cell.angle_gamma   90.00
#
_symmetry.space_group_name_H-M   'P 1'
#
loop_
_entity.id
_entity.type
_entity.pdbx_description
1 polymer ?
#
loop_
_entity_poly.entity_id
_entity_poly.type
_entity_poly.pdbx_seq_one_letter_code
_entity_poly.pdbx_strand_id
1 'polypeptide(L)'
;MPLPARAEVARHLERFREWERLMLASPDNREVRGTFESTGYSLCVLMGKRCAREAADAAELYLRTHSERTARPSPAASADG
;
A
#
# COMPACT_ATOMS: atom_id res chain seq x y z
N MET A 1 -10.77 -10.09 15.53
CA MET A 1 -10.12 -10.01 14.20
C MET A 1 -9.19 -8.80 14.24
N PRO A 2 -7.86 -8.96 14.18
CA PRO A 2 -6.97 -7.82 14.12
C PRO A 2 -7.21 -7.10 12.79
N LEU A 3 -7.25 -5.77 12.82
CA LEU A 3 -7.19 -4.94 11.61
C LEU A 3 -5.98 -5.40 10.78
N PRO A 4 -6.03 -5.37 9.43
CA PRO A 4 -4.86 -5.66 8.63
C PRO A 4 -3.71 -4.79 9.15
N ALA A 5 -2.65 -5.44 9.63
CA ALA A 5 -1.53 -4.73 10.21
C ALA A 5 -0.98 -3.80 9.13
N ARG A 6 -0.66 -2.55 9.45
CA ARG A 6 -0.13 -1.58 8.46
C ARG A 6 1.05 -2.15 7.65
N ALA A 7 1.86 -2.98 8.29
CA ALA A 7 2.95 -3.71 7.65
C ALA A 7 2.49 -4.65 6.54
N GLU A 8 1.32 -5.27 6.67
CA GLU A 8 0.71 -6.11 5.64
C GLU A 8 0.31 -5.25 4.42
N VAL A 9 -0.40 -4.14 4.66
CA VAL A 9 -0.80 -3.20 3.60
C VAL A 9 0.42 -2.63 2.87
N ALA A 10 1.47 -2.25 3.60
CA ALA A 10 2.73 -1.77 3.04
C ALA A 10 3.40 -2.83 2.14
N ARG A 11 3.54 -4.06 2.63
CA ARG A 11 4.14 -5.16 1.85
C ARG A 11 3.34 -5.47 0.58
N HIS A 12 2.00 -5.45 0.66
CA HIS A 12 1.16 -5.66 -0.53
C HIS A 12 1.28 -4.52 -1.53
N LEU A 13 1.38 -3.26 -1.07
CA LEU A 13 1.57 -2.10 -1.94
C LEU A 13 2.94 -2.12 -2.64
N GLU A 14 4.01 -2.44 -1.93
CA GLU A 14 5.36 -2.57 -2.50
C GLU A 14 5.39 -3.68 -3.57
N ARG A 15 4.82 -4.84 -3.24
CA ARG A 15 4.71 -5.96 -4.18
C ARG A 15 3.89 -5.58 -5.42
N PHE A 16 2.78 -4.85 -5.24
CA PHE A 16 1.97 -4.38 -6.37
C PHE A 16 2.76 -3.45 -7.30
N ARG A 17 3.54 -2.51 -6.77
CA ARG A 17 4.41 -1.60 -7.55
C ARG A 17 5.54 -2.35 -8.28
N GLU A 18 6.07 -3.41 -7.68
CA GLU A 18 7.08 -4.26 -8.34
C GLU A 18 6.48 -5.02 -9.52
N TRP A 19 5.29 -5.61 -9.34
CA TRP A 19 4.57 -6.27 -10.43
C TRP A 19 4.11 -5.29 -11.52
N GLU A 20 3.75 -4.05 -11.17
CA GLU A 20 3.43 -3.01 -12.15
C GLU A 20 4.64 -2.72 -13.06
N ARG A 21 5.85 -2.62 -12.48
CA ARG A 21 7.10 -2.46 -13.24
C ARG A 21 7.42 -3.69 -14.08
N LEU A 22 7.21 -4.89 -13.57
CA LEU A 22 7.42 -6.14 -14.30
C LEU A 22 6.41 -6.33 -15.45
N MET A 23 5.14 -5.96 -15.26
CA MET A 23 4.12 -5.93 -16.30
C MET A 23 4.50 -4.96 -17.43
N LEU A 24 5.07 -3.79 -17.09
CA LEU A 24 5.58 -2.83 -18.06
C LEU A 24 6.81 -3.38 -18.82
N ALA A 25 7.69 -4.12 -18.14
CA ALA A 25 8.89 -4.69 -18.74
C ALA A 25 8.64 -5.98 -19.54
N SER A 26 7.61 -6.75 -19.21
CA SER A 26 7.32 -8.06 -19.80
C SER A 26 5.82 -8.34 -19.85
N PRO A 27 5.08 -7.64 -20.72
CA PRO A 27 3.62 -7.74 -20.79
C PRO A 27 3.09 -9.09 -21.29
N ASP A 28 3.92 -9.89 -21.97
CA ASP A 28 3.55 -11.22 -22.50
C ASP A 28 3.70 -12.33 -21.45
N ASN A 29 4.34 -12.05 -20.32
CA ASN A 29 4.54 -13.05 -19.27
C ASN A 29 3.23 -13.28 -18.50
N ARG A 30 2.60 -14.44 -18.73
CA ARG A 30 1.31 -14.81 -18.11
C ARG A 30 1.41 -15.01 -16.60
N GLU A 31 2.55 -15.45 -16.09
CA GLU A 31 2.75 -15.64 -14.65
C GLU A 31 2.79 -14.28 -13.92
N VAL A 32 3.48 -13.32 -14.51
CA VAL A 32 3.52 -11.92 -14.04
C VAL A 32 2.11 -11.34 -14.03
N ARG A 33 1.33 -11.56 -15.10
CA ARG A 33 -0.05 -11.08 -15.19
C ARG A 33 -0.96 -11.68 -14.11
N GLY A 34 -0.95 -13.01 -13.95
CA GLY A 34 -1.75 -13.68 -12.93
C GLY A 34 -1.39 -13.25 -11.51
N THR A 35 -0.10 -13.04 -11.24
CA THR A 35 0.35 -12.57 -9.92
C THR A 35 0.00 -11.10 -9.67
N PHE A 36 0.06 -10.26 -10.71
CA PHE A 36 -0.40 -8.87 -10.65
C PHE A 36 -1.90 -8.79 -10.34
N GLU A 37 -2.73 -9.57 -11.04
CA GLU A 37 -4.18 -9.63 -10.83
C GLU A 37 -4.53 -10.15 -9.43
N SER A 38 -3.86 -11.21 -8.96
CA SER A 38 -4.04 -11.75 -7.62
C SER A 38 -3.65 -10.74 -6.53
N THR A 39 -2.51 -10.06 -6.71
CA THR A 39 -2.05 -9.02 -5.76
C THR A 39 -3.00 -7.83 -5.75
N GLY A 40 -3.50 -7.41 -6.92
CA GLY A 40 -4.50 -6.35 -7.05
C GLY A 40 -5.82 -6.72 -6.37
N TYR A 41 -6.27 -7.97 -6.50
CA TYR A 41 -7.48 -8.46 -5.82
C TYR A 41 -7.36 -8.41 -4.30
N SER A 42 -6.22 -8.85 -3.74
CA SER A 42 -5.97 -8.72 -2.29
C SER A 42 -6.02 -7.26 -1.84
N LEU A 43 -5.41 -6.35 -2.59
CA LEU A 43 -5.42 -4.91 -2.27
C LEU A 43 -6.84 -4.33 -2.30
N CYS A 44 -7.65 -4.71 -3.29
CA CYS A 44 -9.06 -4.32 -3.40
C CYS A 44 -9.88 -4.76 -2.18
N VAL A 45 -9.71 -5.99 -1.72
CA VAL A 45 -10.38 -6.53 -0.52
C VAL A 45 -9.94 -5.79 0.74
N LEU A 46 -8.64 -5.54 0.89
CA LEU A 46 -8.08 -4.84 2.05
C LEU A 46 -8.56 -3.40 2.16
N MET A 47 -8.63 -2.67 1.03
CA MET A 47 -8.98 -1.24 0.99
C MET A 47 -10.47 -0.98 0.71
N GLY A 48 -11.25 -2.01 0.38
CA GLY A 48 -12.66 -1.88 0.01
C GLY A 48 -12.88 -1.10 -1.31
N LYS A 49 -11.95 -1.23 -2.27
CA LYS A 49 -12.01 -0.55 -3.57
C LYS A 49 -12.32 -1.53 -4.69
N ARG A 50 -12.90 -1.04 -5.80
CA ARG A 50 -13.27 -1.90 -6.94
C ARG A 50 -12.15 -2.08 -7.96
N CYS A 51 -11.16 -1.20 -7.96
CA CYS A 51 -10.04 -1.22 -8.90
C CYS A 51 -8.71 -1.30 -8.13
N ALA A 52 -7.76 -2.07 -8.65
CA ALA A 52 -6.44 -2.24 -8.04
C ALA A 52 -5.67 -0.91 -7.92
N ARG A 53 -5.81 -0.03 -8.92
CA ARG A 53 -5.22 1.31 -8.89
C ARG A 53 -5.82 2.20 -7.80
N GLU A 54 -7.14 2.24 -7.68
CA GLU A 54 -7.81 2.98 -6.60
C GLU A 54 -7.48 2.39 -5.22
N ALA A 55 -7.32 1.06 -5.14
CA ALA A 55 -6.87 0.39 -3.93
C ALA A 55 -5.43 0.80 -3.56
N ALA A 56 -4.54 0.94 -4.55
CA ALA A 56 -3.16 1.37 -4.33
C ALA A 56 -3.10 2.81 -3.82
N ASP A 57 -3.84 3.74 -4.42
CA ASP A 57 -3.97 5.11 -3.95
C ASP A 57 -4.53 5.18 -2.52
N ALA A 58 -5.58 4.39 -2.23
CA ALA A 58 -6.17 4.33 -0.89
C ALA A 58 -5.20 3.74 0.14
N ALA A 59 -4.43 2.72 -0.24
CA ALA A 59 -3.39 2.12 0.61
C ALA A 59 -2.25 3.10 0.87
N GLU A 60 -1.82 3.86 -0.13
CA GLU A 60 -0.77 4.89 0.00
C GLU A 60 -1.24 6.01 0.95
N LEU A 61 -2.47 6.50 0.78
CA LEU A 61 -3.07 7.49 1.67
C LEU A 61 -3.24 6.94 3.10
N TYR A 62 -3.69 5.69 3.23
CA TYR A 62 -3.81 5.01 4.52
C TYR A 62 -2.46 4.95 5.24
N LEU A 63 -1.39 4.53 4.55
CA LEU A 63 -0.05 4.48 5.12
C LEU A 63 0.47 5.88 5.45
N ARG A 64 0.25 6.88 4.60
CA ARG A 64 0.69 8.27 4.82
C ARG A 64 0.04 8.87 6.07
N THR A 65 -1.28 8.84 6.15
CA THR A 65 -2.04 9.38 7.30
C THR A 65 -1.67 8.68 8.61
N HIS A 66 -1.43 7.37 8.56
CA HIS A 66 -1.02 6.60 9.72
C HIS A 66 0.47 6.77 10.08
N SER A 67 1.33 7.05 9.10
CA SER A 67 2.74 7.41 9.30
C SER A 67 2.87 8.76 10.00
N GLU A 68 2.09 9.76 9.59
CA GLU A 68 2.05 11.08 10.25
C GLU A 68 1.54 10.98 11.69
N ARG A 69 0.59 10.07 11.94
CA ARG A 69 0.09 9.80 13.30
C ARG A 69 1.12 9.15 14.23
N THR A 70 2.10 8.41 13.70
CA THR A 70 3.21 7.86 14.50
C THR A 70 4.45 8.75 14.50
N ALA A 71 4.61 9.59 13.47
CA ALA A 71 5.74 10.49 13.30
C ALA A 71 5.54 11.86 13.95
N ARG A 72 4.42 12.10 14.65
CA ARG A 72 4.23 13.30 15.47
C ARG A 72 4.74 13.01 16.90
N PRO A 73 6.02 13.25 17.24
CA PRO A 73 6.34 13.54 18.62
C PRO A 73 5.59 14.82 18.99
N SER A 74 4.90 14.78 20.12
CA SER A 74 4.21 15.95 20.70
C SER A 74 5.16 17.16 20.69
N PRO A 75 4.70 18.39 20.33
CA PRO A 75 5.51 19.59 20.48
C PRO A 75 5.64 19.92 21.98
N ALA A 76 6.52 19.20 22.65
CA ALA A 76 7.04 19.50 23.97
C ALA A 76 8.57 19.64 23.86
N ALA A 77 9.01 20.53 22.99
CA ALA A 77 10.29 21.21 23.15
C ALA A 77 9.92 22.66 23.45
N SER A 78 9.84 22.93 24.74
CA SER A 78 9.52 24.20 25.36
C SER A 78 10.35 25.34 24.79
N ALA A 79 9.70 26.49 24.64
CA ALA A 79 10.34 27.76 24.88
C ALA A 79 10.86 27.77 26.32
N ASP A 80 12.17 27.97 26.52
CA ASP A 80 12.74 28.71 27.67
C ASP A 80 14.25 28.94 27.40
N GLY A 81 14.68 30.21 27.40
CA GLY A 81 16.08 30.64 27.27
C GLY A 81 16.29 31.80 26.33
#